data_AF-A0A1R3VCY1-F1
#
_entry.id   AF-A0A1R3VCY1-F1
#
_cell.length_a   1.000
_cell.length_b   1.000
_cell.length_c   1.000
_cell.angle_alpha   90.00
_cell.angle_beta   90.00
_cell.angle_gamma   90.00
#
_symmetry.space_group_name_H-M   'P 1'
#
loop_
_entity.id
_entity.type
_entity.pdbx_description
1 polymer ?
#
loop_
_entity_poly.entity_id
_entity_poly.type
_entity_poly.pdbx_seq_one_letter_code
_entity_poly.pdbx_strand_id
1 'polypeptide(L)'
;MAIHEHELDKIKHALGDMCIAWAHLEEACFVILFYTMSSVELSAYELIRNELDFRGALQVCKGHAVANHWERHSDHIPILVDMIDGEIRSARNRLIHDPITDGVHSYVRTSNVTRYRKSPHKLHVEIGTYTDVSSEEIYALTRSIRALERYAGAIIQYLDWLDGERQIKWEFPSMELAQLGAHFAITEYTQIAKSRGSAR
;
A
#
# COMPACT_ATOMS: atom_id res chain seq x y z
N MET A 1 -16.98 29.22 -6.95
CA MET A 1 -15.82 29.33 -6.04
C MET A 1 -16.01 28.49 -4.78
N ALA A 2 -17.00 28.78 -3.91
CA ALA A 2 -17.18 28.04 -2.65
C ALA A 2 -17.37 26.50 -2.78
N ILE A 3 -18.01 26.02 -3.85
CA ILE A 3 -18.19 24.56 -4.09
C ILE A 3 -16.87 23.89 -4.48
N HIS A 4 -16.05 24.54 -5.30
CA HIS A 4 -14.74 24.02 -5.72
C HIS A 4 -13.74 23.96 -4.56
N GLU A 5 -13.71 24.99 -3.71
CA GLU A 5 -12.86 25.00 -2.50
C GLU A 5 -13.23 23.86 -1.53
N HIS A 6 -14.53 23.59 -1.36
CA HIS A 6 -14.99 22.52 -0.49
C HIS A 6 -14.62 21.12 -1.01
N GLU A 7 -14.64 20.89 -2.32
CA GLU A 7 -14.21 19.61 -2.90
C GLU A 7 -12.69 19.43 -2.85
N LEU A 8 -11.92 20.49 -3.08
CA LEU A 8 -10.47 20.47 -2.92
C LEU A 8 -10.08 20.11 -1.48
N ASP A 9 -10.74 20.71 -0.49
CA ASP A 9 -10.47 20.41 0.91
C ASP A 9 -10.81 18.96 1.26
N LYS A 10 -11.92 18.42 0.73
CA LYS A 10 -12.24 16.98 0.89
C LYS A 10 -11.17 16.06 0.31
N ILE A 11 -10.62 16.38 -0.86
CA ILE A 11 -9.54 15.61 -1.48
C ILE A 11 -8.26 15.70 -0.63
N LYS A 12 -7.90 16.89 -0.15
CA LYS A 12 -6.73 17.07 0.73
C LYS A 12 -6.84 16.26 2.02
N HIS A 13 -8.00 16.27 2.68
CA HIS A 13 -8.23 15.48 3.89
C HIS A 13 -8.15 13.99 3.59
N ALA A 14 -8.78 13.53 2.50
CA ALA A 14 -8.71 12.13 2.08
C ALA A 14 -7.27 11.68 1.76
N LEU A 15 -6.46 12.53 1.11
CA LEU A 15 -5.04 12.26 0.86
C LEU A 15 -4.24 12.18 2.17
N GLY A 16 -4.51 13.09 3.12
CA GLY A 16 -3.90 13.07 4.44
C GLY A 16 -4.16 11.75 5.18
N ASP A 17 -5.43 11.33 5.23
CA ASP A 17 -5.83 10.07 5.87
C ASP A 17 -5.23 8.85 5.18
N MET A 18 -5.15 8.86 3.85
CA MET A 18 -4.49 7.82 3.06
C MET A 18 -3.00 7.71 3.40
N CYS A 19 -2.29 8.84 3.49
CA CYS A 19 -0.87 8.86 3.84
C CYS A 19 -0.63 8.34 5.26
N ILE A 20 -1.48 8.70 6.22
CA ILE A 20 -1.41 8.17 7.60
C ILE A 20 -1.64 6.65 7.61
N ALA A 21 -2.68 6.18 6.91
CA ALA A 21 -2.96 4.74 6.80
C ALA A 21 -1.78 3.99 6.16
N TRP A 22 -1.16 4.58 5.15
CA TRP A 22 0.01 4.01 4.50
C TRP A 22 1.21 3.92 5.44
N ALA A 23 1.51 4.97 6.20
CA ALA A 23 2.59 4.97 7.18
C ALA A 23 2.41 3.86 8.24
N HIS A 24 1.19 3.65 8.73
CA HIS A 24 0.91 2.56 9.67
C HIS A 24 1.11 1.17 9.04
N LEU A 25 0.68 0.99 7.79
CA LEU A 25 0.93 -0.25 7.06
C LEU A 25 2.43 -0.50 6.89
N GLU A 26 3.20 0.55 6.58
CA GLU A 26 4.67 0.45 6.50
C GLU A 26 5.27 0.00 7.82
N GLU A 27 4.87 0.62 8.94
CA GLU A 27 5.32 0.24 10.28
C GLU A 27 5.00 -1.22 10.60
N ALA A 28 3.78 -1.69 10.33
CA ALA A 28 3.41 -3.09 10.53
C ALA A 28 4.26 -4.06 9.69
N CYS A 29 4.51 -3.71 8.43
CA CYS A 29 5.40 -4.50 7.56
C CYS A 29 6.86 -4.51 8.07
N PHE A 30 7.35 -3.41 8.65
CA PHE A 30 8.67 -3.38 9.31
C PHE A 30 8.71 -4.28 10.55
N VAL A 31 7.63 -4.36 11.33
CA VAL A 31 7.55 -5.28 12.47
C VAL A 31 7.63 -6.73 12.00
N ILE A 32 6.92 -7.10 10.93
CA ILE A 32 7.03 -8.44 10.31
C ILE A 32 8.47 -8.70 9.85
N LEU A 33 9.13 -7.70 9.26
CA LEU A 33 10.55 -7.81 8.90
C LEU A 33 11.42 -8.11 10.13
N PHE A 34 11.18 -7.48 11.28
CA PHE A 34 11.93 -7.76 12.52
C PHE A 34 11.79 -9.20 12.99
N TYR A 35 10.56 -9.74 12.97
CA TYR A 35 10.35 -11.15 13.28
C TYR A 35 11.11 -12.07 12.33
N THR A 36 11.14 -11.74 11.03
CA THR A 36 11.90 -12.54 10.06
C THR A 36 13.41 -12.40 10.27
N MET A 37 13.91 -11.23 10.65
CA MET A 37 15.34 -10.96 10.73
C MET A 37 15.94 -11.14 12.13
N SER A 38 15.27 -11.83 13.05
CA SER A 38 15.69 -11.96 14.47
C SER A 38 17.11 -12.53 14.70
N SER A 39 17.77 -13.04 13.65
CA SER A 39 19.17 -13.50 13.64
C SER A 39 20.18 -12.49 13.04
N VAL A 40 19.74 -11.32 12.60
CA VAL A 40 20.58 -10.29 11.95
C VAL A 40 21.06 -9.28 12.98
N GLU A 41 22.35 -8.93 12.94
CA GLU A 41 22.95 -7.94 13.86
C GLU A 41 22.23 -6.58 13.83
N LEU A 42 22.11 -5.93 15.00
CA LEU A 42 21.40 -4.65 15.21
C LEU A 42 21.89 -3.50 14.29
N SER A 43 23.15 -3.54 13.86
CA SER A 43 23.77 -2.56 12.95
C SER A 43 23.32 -2.71 11.50
N ALA A 44 23.13 -3.95 11.02
CA ALA A 44 22.56 -4.22 9.71
C ALA A 44 21.06 -3.86 9.68
N TYR A 45 20.38 -3.96 10.83
CA TYR A 45 19.00 -3.51 10.99
C TYR A 45 18.83 -2.00 10.77
N GLU A 46 19.61 -1.14 11.43
CA GLU A 46 19.47 0.32 11.25
C GLU A 46 19.78 0.74 9.81
N LEU A 47 20.71 0.04 9.16
CA LEU A 47 21.05 0.27 7.77
C LEU A 47 19.91 -0.16 6.83
N ILE A 48 19.27 -1.30 7.10
CA ILE A 48 18.07 -1.75 6.37
C ILE A 48 16.89 -0.78 6.59
N ARG A 49 16.67 -0.31 7.82
CA ARG A 49 15.56 0.60 8.11
C ARG A 49 15.73 1.97 7.43
N ASN A 50 16.95 2.49 7.40
CA ASN A 50 17.22 3.85 6.91
C ASN A 50 17.48 3.90 5.39
N GLU A 51 17.99 2.83 4.79
CA GLU A 51 18.42 2.82 3.38
C GLU A 51 17.53 1.96 2.46
N LEU A 52 16.72 1.06 3.01
CA LEU A 52 16.00 0.08 2.22
C LEU A 52 14.60 0.61 1.89
N ASP A 53 14.37 0.89 0.60
CA ASP A 53 13.04 1.20 0.05
C ASP A 53 12.05 0.15 0.55
N PHE A 54 10.86 0.59 0.97
CA PHE A 54 9.77 -0.27 1.44
C PHE A 54 9.52 -1.45 0.50
N ARG A 55 9.73 -1.26 -0.81
CA ARG A 55 9.71 -2.35 -1.80
C ARG A 55 10.76 -3.42 -1.55
N GLY A 56 12.01 -3.04 -1.32
CA GLY A 56 13.08 -3.97 -1.01
C GLY A 56 12.82 -4.72 0.29
N ALA A 57 12.28 -4.04 1.30
CA ALA A 57 12.00 -4.62 2.61
C ALA A 57 11.00 -5.77 2.51
N LEU A 58 9.91 -5.57 1.75
CA LEU A 58 8.92 -6.63 1.50
C LEU A 58 9.47 -7.80 0.68
N GLN A 59 10.36 -7.56 -0.28
CA GLN A 59 10.99 -8.63 -1.05
C GLN A 59 11.96 -9.47 -0.19
N VAL A 60 12.65 -8.83 0.76
CA VAL A 60 13.46 -9.54 1.76
C VAL A 60 12.57 -10.40 2.67
N CYS A 61 11.44 -9.88 3.15
CA CYS A 61 10.46 -10.67 3.91
C CYS A 61 10.00 -11.92 3.14
N LYS A 62 9.67 -11.77 1.86
CA LYS A 62 9.26 -12.89 0.97
C LYS A 62 10.37 -13.93 0.83
N GLY A 63 11.60 -13.50 0.53
CA GLY A 63 12.75 -14.39 0.39
C GLY A 63 13.06 -15.15 1.68
N HIS A 64 12.99 -14.47 2.81
CA HIS A 64 13.26 -15.05 4.12
C HIS A 64 12.18 -16.06 4.55
N ALA A 65 10.89 -15.73 4.37
CA ALA A 65 9.78 -16.62 4.71
C ALA A 65 9.87 -17.95 3.93
N VAL A 66 10.20 -17.89 2.64
CA VAL A 66 10.39 -19.08 1.80
C VAL A 66 11.60 -19.90 2.26
N ALA A 67 12.73 -19.25 2.56
CA ALA A 67 13.97 -19.94 2.92
C ALA A 67 13.88 -20.72 4.24
N ASN A 68 13.04 -20.28 5.18
CA ASN A 68 12.93 -20.89 6.50
C ASN A 68 11.82 -21.94 6.62
N HIS A 69 11.14 -22.30 5.52
CA HIS A 69 10.04 -23.27 5.52
C HIS A 69 9.02 -23.04 6.64
N TRP A 70 8.74 -21.76 6.93
CA TRP A 70 7.74 -21.41 7.93
C TRP A 70 6.42 -22.09 7.53
N GLU A 71 5.68 -22.65 8.48
CA GLU A 71 4.53 -23.54 8.22
C GLU A 71 3.41 -22.89 7.37
N ARG A 72 2.31 -23.60 7.09
CA ARG A 72 1.16 -23.16 6.25
C ARG A 72 0.65 -21.73 6.51
N HIS A 73 0.89 -21.18 7.70
CA HIS A 73 0.51 -19.80 8.07
C HIS A 73 1.54 -18.73 7.69
N SER A 74 2.73 -19.12 7.26
CA SER A 74 3.77 -18.23 6.76
C SER A 74 3.50 -17.71 5.36
N ASP A 75 2.71 -18.46 4.58
CA ASP A 75 2.24 -18.08 3.25
C ASP A 75 1.46 -16.76 3.27
N HIS A 76 0.94 -16.36 4.43
CA HIS A 76 0.27 -15.08 4.62
C HIS A 76 1.20 -13.87 4.39
N ILE A 77 2.51 -13.98 4.67
CA ILE A 77 3.47 -12.89 4.44
C ILE A 77 3.67 -12.64 2.93
N PRO A 78 4.02 -13.65 2.10
CA PRO A 78 4.04 -13.48 0.65
C PRO A 78 2.71 -12.97 0.07
N ILE A 79 1.56 -13.46 0.54
CA ILE A 79 0.25 -13.02 0.07
C ILE A 79 0.01 -11.54 0.39
N LEU A 80 0.31 -11.11 1.63
CA LEU A 80 0.21 -9.70 2.03
C LEU A 80 1.06 -8.81 1.10
N VAL A 81 2.31 -9.21 0.85
CA VAL A 81 3.23 -8.48 -0.03
C VAL A 81 2.67 -8.37 -1.45
N ASP A 82 2.20 -9.48 -2.02
CA ASP A 82 1.66 -9.48 -3.37
C ASP A 82 0.38 -8.61 -3.48
N MET A 83 -0.45 -8.55 -2.43
CA MET A 83 -1.62 -7.66 -2.37
C MET A 83 -1.25 -6.18 -2.29
N ILE A 84 -0.17 -5.83 -1.57
CA ILE A 84 0.35 -4.46 -1.50
C ILE A 84 0.95 -4.05 -2.86
N ASP A 85 1.80 -4.90 -3.43
CA ASP A 85 2.57 -4.62 -4.65
C ASP A 85 1.75 -4.66 -5.93
N GLY A 86 0.60 -5.35 -5.92
CA GLY A 86 -0.32 -5.39 -7.05
C GLY A 86 -0.93 -4.02 -7.35
N GLU A 87 -2.16 -3.80 -6.89
CA GLU A 87 -2.93 -2.61 -7.28
C GLU A 87 -2.71 -1.42 -6.34
N ILE A 88 -2.52 -1.68 -5.04
CA ILE A 88 -2.62 -0.66 -3.99
C ILE A 88 -1.42 0.28 -3.97
N ARG A 89 -0.19 -0.24 -4.01
CA ARG A 89 1.03 0.59 -4.07
C ARG A 89 1.04 1.48 -5.32
N SER A 90 0.70 0.91 -6.47
CA SER A 90 0.64 1.64 -7.74
C SER A 90 -0.40 2.77 -7.68
N ALA A 91 -1.60 2.47 -7.17
CA ALA A 91 -2.67 3.46 -6.97
C ALA A 91 -2.24 4.61 -6.05
N ARG A 92 -1.67 4.28 -4.88
CA ARG A 92 -1.14 5.26 -3.92
C ARG A 92 -0.06 6.13 -4.56
N ASN A 93 0.89 5.54 -5.27
CA ASN A 93 1.97 6.29 -5.90
C ASN A 93 1.44 7.28 -6.94
N ARG A 94 0.46 6.86 -7.74
CA ARG A 94 -0.20 7.74 -8.70
C ARG A 94 -0.93 8.89 -8.00
N LEU A 95 -1.63 8.64 -6.90
CA LEU A 95 -2.34 9.71 -6.18
C LEU A 95 -1.40 10.72 -5.49
N ILE A 96 -0.21 10.29 -5.06
CA ILE A 96 0.78 11.17 -4.43
C ILE A 96 1.61 11.94 -5.46
N HIS A 97 2.00 11.27 -6.55
CA HIS A 97 3.02 11.79 -7.47
C HIS A 97 2.46 12.34 -8.79
N ASP A 98 1.30 11.88 -9.25
CA ASP A 98 0.71 12.44 -10.47
C ASP A 98 0.11 13.82 -10.15
N PRO A 99 0.34 14.85 -10.99
CA PRO A 99 -0.26 16.16 -10.78
C PRO A 99 -1.79 16.09 -10.81
N ILE A 100 -2.43 16.71 -9.82
CA ILE A 100 -3.89 16.89 -9.75
C ILE A 100 -4.20 18.35 -10.08
N THR A 101 -5.01 18.56 -11.11
CA THR A 101 -5.38 19.89 -11.64
C THR A 101 -6.90 20.06 -11.69
N ASP A 102 -7.38 21.30 -11.67
CA ASP A 102 -8.81 21.60 -11.93
C ASP A 102 -9.18 21.19 -13.37
N GLY A 103 -10.20 20.34 -13.49
CA GLY A 103 -10.86 20.00 -14.76
C GLY A 103 -12.17 20.75 -14.94
N VAL A 104 -12.83 20.52 -16.09
CA VAL A 104 -14.08 21.22 -16.46
C VAL A 104 -15.25 20.88 -15.53
N HIS A 105 -15.26 19.66 -14.96
CA HIS A 105 -16.34 19.17 -14.10
C HIS A 105 -15.87 18.55 -12.77
N SER A 106 -14.56 18.32 -12.60
CA SER A 106 -13.98 17.58 -11.47
C SER A 106 -12.47 17.84 -11.38
N TYR A 107 -11.84 17.38 -10.29
CA TYR A 107 -10.37 17.32 -10.21
C TYR A 107 -9.84 16.18 -11.06
N VAL A 108 -8.81 16.47 -11.84
CA VAL A 108 -8.26 15.53 -12.81
C VAL A 108 -6.81 15.26 -12.50
N ARG A 109 -6.47 13.99 -12.39
CA ARG A 109 -5.10 13.49 -12.33
C ARG A 109 -4.53 13.35 -13.72
N THR A 110 -3.33 13.86 -13.93
CA THR A 110 -2.59 13.72 -15.19
C THR A 110 -1.51 12.65 -15.05
N SER A 111 -1.66 11.55 -15.80
CA SER A 111 -0.55 10.59 -15.91
C SER A 111 0.50 11.14 -16.86
N ASN A 112 1.76 11.15 -16.44
CA ASN A 112 2.87 11.55 -17.31
C ASN A 112 3.52 10.29 -17.87
N VAL A 113 3.62 10.19 -19.19
CA VAL A 113 4.29 9.05 -19.85
C VAL A 113 5.61 9.54 -20.42
N THR A 114 6.70 9.06 -19.84
CA THR A 114 8.05 9.30 -20.35
C THR A 114 8.30 8.41 -21.55
N ARG A 115 8.35 9.01 -22.76
CA ARG A 115 8.73 8.27 -23.96
C ARG A 115 10.21 8.46 -24.23
N TYR A 116 10.96 7.36 -24.23
CA TYR A 116 12.31 7.36 -24.77
C TYR A 116 12.23 7.48 -26.30
N ARG A 117 12.47 8.68 -26.84
CA ARG A 117 12.88 8.77 -28.25
C ARG A 117 14.31 8.23 -28.36
N LYS A 118 14.58 7.45 -29.41
CA LYS A 118 15.94 7.01 -29.82
C LYS A 118 16.80 8.19 -30.31
N SER A 119 16.87 9.28 -29.55
CA SER A 119 17.63 10.49 -29.88
C SER A 119 18.31 11.00 -28.61
N PRO A 120 19.56 11.48 -28.67
CA PRO A 120 20.40 11.71 -27.49
C PRO A 120 19.98 12.93 -26.64
N HIS A 121 18.86 13.59 -26.94
CA HIS A 121 18.50 14.86 -26.33
C HIS A 121 17.09 14.87 -25.73
N LYS A 122 17.06 15.09 -24.41
CA LYS A 122 15.93 15.34 -23.49
C LYS A 122 14.83 14.27 -23.45
N LEU A 123 14.58 13.77 -22.23
CA LEU A 123 13.35 13.04 -21.88
C LEU A 123 12.15 13.93 -22.24
N HIS A 124 11.35 13.47 -23.21
CA HIS A 124 10.10 14.13 -23.56
C HIS A 124 8.99 13.52 -22.71
N VAL A 125 8.44 14.31 -21.80
CA VAL A 125 7.28 13.93 -20.97
C VAL A 125 6.03 14.33 -21.74
N GLU A 126 5.23 13.35 -22.17
CA GLU A 126 3.92 13.61 -22.75
C GLU A 126 2.85 13.43 -21.66
N ILE A 127 1.89 14.34 -21.60
CA ILE A 127 0.69 14.18 -20.77
C ILE A 127 -0.12 13.04 -21.39
N GLY A 128 -0.26 11.94 -20.65
CA GLY A 128 -0.82 10.68 -21.13
C GLY A 128 -2.33 10.63 -21.03
N THR A 129 -2.87 10.64 -19.81
CA THR A 129 -4.32 10.49 -19.57
C THR A 129 -4.82 11.42 -18.47
N TYR A 130 -5.97 12.00 -18.72
CA TYR A 130 -6.79 12.72 -17.74
C TYR A 130 -7.73 11.72 -17.08
N THR A 131 -7.66 11.62 -15.76
CA THR A 131 -8.54 10.74 -14.99
C THR A 131 -9.16 11.52 -13.85
N ASP A 132 -10.49 11.47 -13.74
CA ASP A 132 -11.22 12.11 -12.65
C ASP A 132 -10.86 11.47 -11.31
N VAL A 133 -10.54 12.31 -10.33
CA VAL A 133 -10.24 11.90 -8.95
C VAL A 133 -11.34 12.42 -8.03
N SER A 134 -11.76 11.57 -7.11
CA SER A 134 -12.73 11.94 -6.07
C SER A 134 -12.21 11.57 -4.70
N SER A 135 -12.68 12.30 -3.68
CA SER A 135 -12.42 11.91 -2.28
C SER A 135 -12.96 10.51 -1.97
N GLU A 136 -14.04 10.08 -2.61
CA GLU A 136 -14.62 8.74 -2.46
C GLU A 136 -13.65 7.63 -2.91
N GLU A 137 -13.01 7.79 -4.08
CA GLU A 137 -11.99 6.87 -4.57
C GLU A 137 -10.80 6.79 -3.61
N ILE A 138 -10.34 7.94 -3.09
CA ILE A 138 -9.22 8.01 -2.14
C ILE A 138 -9.60 7.36 -0.80
N TYR A 139 -10.82 7.58 -0.30
CA TYR A 139 -11.31 6.91 0.91
C TYR A 139 -11.50 5.40 0.71
N ALA A 140 -11.93 4.96 -0.47
CA ALA A 140 -11.98 3.54 -0.81
C ALA A 140 -10.59 2.92 -0.77
N LEU A 141 -9.60 3.55 -1.41
CA LEU A 141 -8.20 3.13 -1.32
C LEU A 141 -7.69 3.11 0.12
N THR A 142 -8.03 4.14 0.91
CA THR A 142 -7.68 4.22 2.33
C THR A 142 -8.25 3.05 3.12
N ARG A 143 -9.51 2.65 2.86
CA ARG A 143 -10.10 1.45 3.46
C ARG A 143 -9.35 0.18 3.07
N SER A 144 -8.92 0.05 1.82
CA SER A 144 -8.10 -1.08 1.35
C SER A 144 -6.75 -1.12 2.09
N ILE A 145 -6.08 0.02 2.24
CA ILE A 145 -4.82 0.14 3.00
C ILE A 145 -5.03 -0.24 4.47
N ARG A 146 -6.09 0.25 5.12
CA ARG A 146 -6.44 -0.11 6.51
C ARG A 146 -6.79 -1.60 6.66
N ALA A 147 -7.37 -2.23 5.63
CA ALA A 147 -7.63 -3.66 5.65
C ALA A 147 -6.33 -4.47 5.53
N LEU A 148 -5.37 -4.01 4.72
CA LEU A 148 -4.02 -4.58 4.66
C LEU A 148 -3.26 -4.40 5.97
N GLU A 149 -3.37 -3.24 6.63
CA GLU A 149 -2.80 -2.97 7.96
C GLU A 149 -3.33 -3.97 8.98
N ARG A 150 -4.66 -4.21 9.01
CA ARG A 150 -5.27 -5.23 9.88
C ARG A 150 -4.77 -6.65 9.57
N TYR A 151 -4.56 -6.96 8.30
CA TYR A 151 -4.01 -8.26 7.90
C TYR A 151 -2.54 -8.42 8.34
N ALA A 152 -1.72 -7.38 8.18
CA ALA A 152 -0.37 -7.35 8.74
C ALA A 152 -0.38 -7.52 10.27
N GLY A 153 -1.30 -6.84 10.98
CA GLY A 153 -1.49 -7.01 12.41
C GLY A 153 -1.84 -8.44 12.83
N ALA A 154 -2.68 -9.14 12.07
CA ALA A 154 -3.01 -10.54 12.32
C ALA A 154 -1.80 -11.47 12.13
N ILE A 155 -0.93 -11.18 11.16
CA ILE A 155 0.34 -11.91 10.97
C ILE A 155 1.28 -11.66 12.16
N ILE A 156 1.45 -10.41 12.59
CA ILE A 156 2.29 -10.08 13.75
C ILE A 156 1.80 -10.84 14.99
N GLN A 157 0.50 -10.85 15.26
CA GLN A 157 -0.07 -11.60 16.38
C GLN A 157 0.20 -13.11 16.31
N TYR A 158 0.20 -13.68 15.11
CA TYR A 158 0.57 -15.08 14.92
C TYR A 158 2.06 -15.34 15.19
N LEU A 159 2.93 -14.41 14.78
CA LEU A 159 4.36 -14.49 15.06
C LEU A 159 4.66 -14.35 16.56
N ASP A 160 4.01 -13.41 17.25
CA ASP A 160 4.07 -13.27 18.72
C ASP A 160 3.69 -14.58 19.42
N TRP A 161 2.65 -15.26 18.93
CA TRP A 161 2.18 -16.54 19.46
C TRP A 161 3.21 -17.66 19.25
N LEU A 162 3.87 -17.72 18.10
CA LEU A 162 4.94 -18.69 17.82
C LEU A 162 6.15 -18.49 18.73
N ASP A 163 6.52 -17.24 19.03
CA ASP A 163 7.66 -16.90 19.89
C ASP A 163 7.36 -17.09 21.39
N GLY A 164 6.15 -17.51 21.75
CA GLY A 164 5.74 -17.76 23.13
C GLY A 164 5.52 -16.48 23.93
N GLU A 165 5.43 -15.33 23.27
CA GLU A 165 5.00 -14.09 23.91
C GLU A 165 3.51 -14.20 24.28
N ARG A 166 3.15 -13.62 25.44
CA ARG A 166 1.87 -13.85 26.13
C ARG A 166 0.68 -13.82 25.18
N GLN A 167 -0.15 -14.87 25.24
CA GLN A 167 -1.51 -14.88 24.69
C GLN A 167 -2.35 -13.77 25.35
N ILE A 168 -2.27 -12.56 24.82
CA ILE A 168 -3.26 -11.54 25.14
C ILE A 168 -4.55 -12.05 24.48
N LYS A 169 -5.60 -12.24 25.29
CA LYS A 169 -6.92 -12.74 24.90
C LYS A 169 -7.61 -11.81 23.89
N TRP A 170 -7.12 -11.76 22.66
CA TRP A 170 -7.81 -11.11 21.55
C TRP A 170 -8.59 -12.20 20.83
N GLU A 171 -9.90 -12.02 20.72
CA GLU A 171 -10.74 -12.87 19.86
C GLU A 171 -10.26 -12.70 18.42
N PHE A 172 -9.59 -13.73 17.90
CA PHE A 172 -8.99 -13.73 16.56
C PHE A 172 -10.06 -13.51 15.49
N PRO A 173 -9.94 -12.49 14.61
CA PRO A 173 -10.16 -12.77 13.20
C PRO A 173 -9.00 -13.64 12.74
N SER A 174 -9.27 -14.86 12.28
CA SER A 174 -8.20 -15.72 11.73
C SER A 174 -7.46 -14.95 10.62
N MET A 175 -6.15 -15.19 10.43
CA MET A 175 -5.38 -14.51 9.37
C MET A 175 -6.09 -14.60 8.01
N GLU A 176 -6.83 -15.70 7.78
CA GLU A 176 -7.68 -15.91 6.61
C GLU A 176 -8.86 -14.91 6.54
N LEU A 177 -9.51 -14.59 7.66
CA LEU A 177 -10.56 -13.58 7.71
C LEU A 177 -10.01 -12.18 7.41
N ALA A 178 -8.83 -11.86 7.96
CA ALA A 178 -8.18 -10.59 7.71
C ALA A 178 -7.70 -10.47 6.25
N GLN A 179 -7.13 -11.54 5.70
CA GLN A 179 -6.79 -11.67 4.28
C GLN A 179 -8.02 -11.46 3.39
N LEU A 180 -9.14 -12.12 3.70
CA LEU A 180 -10.38 -12.01 2.94
C LEU A 180 -10.96 -10.59 3.02
N GLY A 181 -10.92 -9.98 4.19
CA GLY A 181 -11.31 -8.58 4.38
C GLY A 181 -10.46 -7.61 3.55
N ALA A 182 -9.14 -7.82 3.50
CA ALA A 182 -8.25 -7.06 2.63
C ALA A 182 -8.61 -7.29 1.15
N HIS A 183 -8.86 -8.53 0.74
CA HIS A 183 -9.22 -8.85 -0.65
C HIS A 183 -10.50 -8.16 -1.10
N PHE A 184 -11.56 -8.16 -0.27
CA PHE A 184 -12.80 -7.48 -0.59
C PHE A 184 -12.64 -5.96 -0.63
N ALA A 185 -11.90 -5.37 0.31
CA ALA A 185 -11.66 -3.94 0.32
C ALA A 185 -10.83 -3.48 -0.89
N ILE A 186 -9.87 -4.28 -1.35
CA ILE A 186 -9.14 -4.03 -2.60
C ILE A 186 -10.10 -4.11 -3.79
N THR A 187 -10.91 -5.17 -3.86
CA THR A 187 -11.86 -5.37 -4.97
C THR A 187 -12.87 -4.24 -5.08
N GLU A 188 -13.40 -3.75 -3.96
CA GLU A 188 -14.27 -2.58 -3.89
C GLU A 188 -13.59 -1.35 -4.49
N TYR A 189 -12.36 -1.06 -4.03
CA TYR A 189 -11.57 0.03 -4.58
C TYR A 189 -11.33 -0.13 -6.09
N THR A 190 -10.92 -1.32 -6.55
CA THR A 190 -10.68 -1.62 -7.97
C THR A 190 -11.92 -1.35 -8.81
N GLN A 191 -13.10 -1.71 -8.32
CA GLN A 191 -14.36 -1.46 -9.03
C GLN A 191 -14.68 0.04 -9.12
N ILE A 192 -14.48 0.79 -8.05
CA ILE A 192 -14.65 2.26 -8.03
C ILE A 192 -13.62 2.93 -8.95
N ALA A 193 -12.38 2.48 -8.93
CA ALA A 193 -11.32 3.00 -9.78
C ALA A 193 -11.59 2.70 -11.27
N LYS A 194 -12.09 1.50 -11.60
CA LYS A 194 -12.44 1.13 -12.98
C LYS A 194 -13.62 1.94 -13.52
N SER A 195 -14.67 2.15 -12.72
CA SER A 195 -15.83 2.94 -13.16
C SER A 195 -15.47 4.40 -13.48
N ARG A 196 -14.37 4.89 -12.91
CA ARG A 196 -13.82 6.24 -13.12
C ARG A 196 -12.69 6.31 -14.16
N GLY A 197 -12.28 5.18 -14.73
CA GLY A 197 -11.16 5.12 -15.67
C GLY A 197 -9.77 5.26 -15.03
N SER A 198 -9.66 5.12 -13.71
CA SER A 198 -8.43 5.16 -12.92
C SER A 198 -7.61 3.88 -12.98
N ALA A 199 -8.27 2.73 -13.09
CA ALA A 199 -7.64 1.41 -13.21
C ALA A 199 -7.93 0.81 -14.60
N ARG A 200 -6.91 0.22 -15.23
CA ARG A 200 -7.01 -0.52 -16.52
C ARG A 200 -6.94 -2.01 -16.28
#